data_AF-A0A2E3J6X0-F1
#
_entry.id   AF-A0A2E3J6X0-F1
#
_cell.length_a   1.000
_cell.length_b   1.000
_cell.length_c   1.000
_cell.angle_alpha   90.00
_cell.angle_beta   90.00
_cell.angle_gamma   90.00
#
_symmetry.space_group_name_H-M   'P 1'
#
loop_
_entity.id
_entity.type
_entity.pdbx_description
1 polymer ?
#
loop_
_entity_poly.entity_id
_entity_poly.type
_entity_poly.pdbx_seq_one_letter_code
_entity_poly.pdbx_strand_id
1 'polypeptide(L)'
;MDTVSRGVLLNLELHDAQLVSAVLAGDRSAYDVLRRRYKNLVYGVALSLIEGFDDAESAAQESFVQAYLTLDRLENPDRFGAWVNGICCNISRM
;
A
#
# COMPACT_ATOMS: atom_id res chain seq x y z
N MET A 1 5.32 1.92 28.63
CA MET A 1 5.45 0.68 27.85
C MET A 1 4.08 0.07 27.65
N ASP A 2 3.39 0.07 26.50
CA ASP A 2 3.55 0.72 25.20
C ASP A 2 2.14 0.70 24.58
N THR A 3 1.40 1.81 24.60
CA THR A 3 0.04 1.87 24.01
C THR A 3 0.05 1.50 22.52
N VAL A 4 1.20 1.66 21.87
CA VAL A 4 1.47 1.31 20.46
C VAL A 4 1.32 -0.18 20.19
N SER A 5 1.69 -1.06 21.11
CA SER A 5 1.64 -2.52 20.90
C SER A 5 0.21 -3.07 20.82
N ARG A 6 -0.78 -2.39 21.42
CA ARG A 6 -2.19 -2.80 21.33
C ARG A 6 -2.85 -2.34 20.02
N GLY A 7 -2.44 -1.19 19.46
CA GLY A 7 -2.96 -0.68 18.19
C GLY A 7 -2.49 -1.48 16.97
N VAL A 8 -1.23 -1.91 16.97
CA VAL A 8 -0.65 -2.69 15.85
C VAL A 8 -1.25 -4.10 15.74
N LEU A 9 -1.53 -4.75 16.88
CA LEU A 9 -2.16 -6.08 16.90
C LEU A 9 -3.61 -6.06 16.39
N LEU A 10 -4.37 -5.00 16.68
CA LEU A 10 -5.74 -4.84 16.20
C LEU A 10 -5.78 -4.59 14.69
N ASN A 11 -4.85 -3.81 14.13
CA ASN A 11 -4.89 -3.45 12.71
C ASN A 11 -4.56 -4.63 11.77
N LEU A 12 -3.86 -5.66 12.22
CA LEU A 12 -3.52 -6.84 11.41
C LEU A 12 -4.77 -7.67 11.01
N GLU A 13 -5.84 -7.61 11.80
CA GLU A 13 -7.10 -8.33 11.56
C GLU A 13 -8.17 -7.46 10.85
N LEU A 14 -7.89 -6.18 10.61
CA LEU A 14 -8.82 -5.29 9.92
C LEU A 14 -8.86 -5.59 8.42
N HIS A 15 -10.07 -5.45 7.87
CA HIS A 15 -10.29 -5.49 6.43
C HIS A 15 -9.70 -4.25 5.76
N ASP A 16 -9.35 -4.36 4.49
CA ASP A 16 -8.70 -3.28 3.76
C ASP A 16 -9.55 -2.01 3.75
N ALA A 17 -10.88 -2.15 3.62
CA ALA A 17 -11.79 -1.01 3.70
C ALA A 17 -11.71 -0.25 5.04
N GLN A 18 -11.55 -0.97 6.15
CA GLN A 18 -11.42 -0.36 7.47
C GLN A 18 -10.07 0.34 7.62
N LEU A 19 -9.00 -0.28 7.12
CA LEU A 19 -7.66 0.33 7.11
C LEU A 19 -7.64 1.59 6.25
N VAL A 20 -8.19 1.55 5.03
CA VAL A 20 -8.32 2.72 4.15
C VAL A 20 -9.10 3.84 4.85
N SER A 21 -10.24 3.52 5.46
CA SER A 21 -11.03 4.50 6.21
C SER A 21 -10.25 5.14 7.36
N ALA A 22 -9.47 4.34 8.10
CA ALA A 22 -8.62 4.84 9.18
C ALA A 22 -7.50 5.76 8.66
N VAL A 23 -6.89 5.42 7.52
CA VAL A 23 -5.88 6.28 6.87
C VAL A 23 -6.49 7.62 6.46
N LEU A 24 -7.67 7.61 5.84
CA LEU A 24 -8.39 8.82 5.47
C LEU A 24 -8.80 9.66 6.69
N ALA A 25 -9.03 9.02 7.84
CA ALA A 25 -9.25 9.69 9.12
C ALA A 25 -7.96 10.21 9.79
N GLY A 26 -6.78 10.01 9.17
CA GLY A 26 -5.49 10.50 9.63
C GLY A 26 -4.62 9.47 10.36
N ASP A 27 -5.06 8.22 10.48
CA ASP A 27 -4.26 7.16 11.09
C ASP A 27 -3.20 6.63 10.11
N ARG A 28 -2.00 7.20 10.21
CA ARG A 28 -0.84 6.77 9.42
C ARG A 28 -0.40 5.34 9.70
N SER A 29 -0.71 4.79 10.87
CA SER A 29 -0.32 3.41 11.22
C SER A 29 -1.14 2.38 10.45
N ALA A 30 -2.39 2.69 10.12
CA ALA A 30 -3.23 1.85 9.27
C ALA A 30 -2.66 1.72 7.84
N TYR A 31 -2.01 2.78 7.33
CA TYR A 31 -1.39 2.75 6.01
C TYR A 31 -0.17 1.82 5.98
N ASP A 32 0.61 1.79 7.06
CA ASP A 32 1.75 0.88 7.17
C ASP A 32 1.30 -0.59 7.14
N VAL A 33 0.14 -0.91 7.69
CA VAL A 33 -0.45 -2.25 7.61
C VAL A 33 -0.84 -2.60 6.17
N LEU A 34 -1.54 -1.71 5.46
CA LEU A 34 -1.86 -1.89 4.04
C LEU A 34 -0.58 -2.09 3.21
N ARG A 35 0.41 -1.22 3.40
CA ARG A 35 1.69 -1.30 2.69
C ARG A 35 2.38 -2.64 2.94
N ARG A 36 2.50 -3.08 4.19
CA ARG A 36 3.13 -4.38 4.52
C ARG A 36 2.36 -5.56 3.93
N ARG A 37 1.03 -5.52 3.97
CA ARG A 37 0.15 -6.54 3.39
C ARG A 37 0.35 -6.68 1.88
N TYR A 38 0.55 -5.56 1.18
CA TYR A 38 0.66 -5.54 -0.28
C TYR A 38 2.09 -5.42 -0.84
N LYS A 39 3.11 -5.24 0.03
CA LYS A 39 4.51 -5.05 -0.37
C LYS A 39 4.99 -6.11 -1.37
N ASN A 40 4.81 -7.39 -1.03
CA ASN A 40 5.31 -8.49 -1.86
C ASN A 40 4.59 -8.57 -3.20
N LEU A 41 3.28 -8.27 -3.23
CA LEU A 41 2.49 -8.26 -4.46
C LEU A 41 2.95 -7.16 -5.41
N VAL A 42 3.07 -5.94 -4.91
CA VAL A 42 3.49 -4.78 -5.71
C VAL A 42 4.93 -4.94 -6.19
N TYR A 43 5.83 -5.40 -5.32
CA TYR A 43 7.21 -5.65 -5.70
C TYR A 43 7.34 -6.75 -6.76
N GLY A 44 6.55 -7.83 -6.65
CA GLY A 44 6.52 -8.89 -7.67
C GLY A 44 6.06 -8.38 -9.05
N VAL A 45 5.12 -7.44 -9.07
CA VAL A 45 4.68 -6.79 -10.31
C VAL A 45 5.77 -5.87 -10.88
N ALA A 46 6.41 -5.06 -10.05
CA ALA A 46 7.53 -4.22 -10.49
C ALA A 46 8.67 -5.05 -11.09
N LEU A 47 9.05 -6.15 -10.44
CA LEU A 47 10.07 -7.09 -10.94
C LEU A 47 9.68 -7.78 -12.26
N SER A 48 8.38 -7.88 -12.55
CA SER A 48 7.89 -8.46 -13.80
C SER A 48 7.93 -7.45 -14.96
N LEU A 49 8.12 -6.16 -14.67
CA LEU A 49 8.03 -5.07 -15.64
C LEU A 49 9.38 -4.34 -15.85
N ILE A 50 10.26 -4.32 -14.84
CA ILE A 50 11.51 -3.58 -14.84
C ILE A 50 12.70 -4.55 -14.77
N GLU A 51 13.70 -4.35 -15.63
CA GLU A 51 14.97 -5.07 -15.56
C GLU A 51 15.86 -4.47 -14.46
N GLY A 52 15.97 -5.18 -13.33
CA GLY A 52 16.86 -4.80 -12.23
C GLY A 52 16.14 -4.71 -10.89
N PHE A 53 16.76 -5.27 -9.85
CA PHE A 53 16.15 -5.34 -8.51
C PHE A 53 15.99 -3.96 -7.85
N ASP A 54 16.96 -3.06 -8.06
CA ASP A 54 16.99 -1.73 -7.45
C ASP A 54 15.91 -0.83 -8.06
N ASP A 55 15.83 -0.78 -9.38
CA ASP A 55 14.81 -0.02 -10.11
C ASP A 55 13.39 -0.55 -9.83
N ALA A 56 13.21 -1.87 -9.74
CA ALA A 56 11.95 -2.48 -9.35
C ALA A 56 11.56 -2.13 -7.91
N GLU A 57 12.52 -2.08 -6.98
CA GLU A 57 12.25 -1.68 -5.60
C GLU A 57 11.85 -0.21 -5.54
N SER A 58 12.57 0.64 -6.26
CA SER A 58 12.29 2.07 -6.36
C SER A 58 10.89 2.34 -6.92
N ALA A 59 10.51 1.65 -8.01
CA ALA A 59 9.17 1.75 -8.58
C ALA A 59 8.07 1.26 -7.62
N ALA A 60 8.30 0.15 -6.90
CA ALA A 60 7.36 -0.34 -5.90
C ALA A 60 7.19 0.66 -4.74
N GLN A 61 8.28 1.27 -4.27
CA GLN A 61 8.23 2.31 -3.24
C GLN A 61 7.45 3.54 -3.71
N GLU A 62 7.76 4.05 -4.90
CA GLU A 62 7.03 5.19 -5.51
C GLU A 62 5.54 4.87 -5.67
N SER A 63 5.19 3.62 -6.01
CA SER A 63 3.79 3.18 -6.10
C SER A 63 3.04 3.32 -4.79
N PHE A 64 3.66 2.98 -3.66
CA PHE A 64 3.07 3.20 -2.35
C PHE A 64 3.00 4.70 -2.00
N VAL A 65 4.00 5.50 -2.34
CA VAL A 65 3.94 6.96 -2.14
C VAL A 65 2.74 7.56 -2.90
N GLN A 66 2.60 7.25 -4.19
CA GLN A 66 1.47 7.70 -5.00
C GLN A 66 0.13 7.17 -4.47
N ALA A 67 0.07 5.90 -4.05
CA ALA A 67 -1.13 5.32 -3.46
C ALA A 67 -1.53 6.01 -2.15
N TYR A 68 -0.58 6.46 -1.33
CA TYR A 68 -0.89 7.25 -0.13
C TYR A 68 -1.45 8.62 -0.49
N LEU A 69 -0.83 9.32 -1.44
CA LEU A 69 -1.20 10.68 -1.85
C LEU A 69 -2.55 10.75 -2.57
N THR A 70 -2.99 9.66 -3.17
CA THR A 70 -4.22 9.59 -3.97
C THR A 70 -5.26 8.65 -3.37
N LEU A 71 -5.09 8.24 -2.11
CA LEU A 71 -5.96 7.27 -1.45
C LEU A 71 -7.42 7.74 -1.38
N ASP A 72 -7.65 9.05 -1.31
CA ASP A 72 -9.00 9.65 -1.32
C ASP A 72 -9.77 9.37 -2.63
N ARG A 73 -9.05 9.03 -3.71
CA ARG A 73 -9.62 8.71 -5.02
C ARG A 73 -9.97 7.24 -5.17
N LEU A 74 -9.69 6.40 -4.17
CA LEU A 74 -10.05 4.99 -4.20
C LEU A 74 -11.56 4.83 -4.01
N GLU A 75 -12.27 4.57 -5.10
CA GLU A 75 -13.74 4.42 -5.09
C GLU A 75 -14.22 3.18 -4.32
N ASN A 76 -13.43 2.09 -4.33
CA ASN A 76 -13.75 0.86 -3.63
C ASN A 76 -12.61 0.46 -2.67
N PRO A 77 -12.73 0.80 -1.38
CA PRO A 77 -11.72 0.52 -0.37
C PRO A 77 -11.33 -0.96 -0.22
N ASP A 78 -12.23 -1.90 -0.48
CA ASP A 78 -11.95 -3.35 -0.46
C ASP A 78 -11.06 -3.80 -1.62
N ARG A 79 -10.85 -2.95 -2.63
CA ARG A 79 -10.02 -3.24 -3.80
C ARG A 79 -8.68 -2.52 -3.78
N PHE A 80 -8.21 -2.08 -2.62
CA PHE A 80 -6.92 -1.42 -2.45
C PHE A 80 -5.78 -2.18 -3.17
N GLY A 81 -5.71 -3.51 -3.00
CA GLY A 81 -4.68 -4.35 -3.63
C GLY A 81 -4.65 -4.27 -5.16
N ALA A 82 -5.81 -4.32 -5.81
CA ALA A 82 -5.89 -4.19 -7.27
C ALA A 82 -5.57 -2.77 -7.73
N TRP A 83 -5.98 -1.78 -6.96
CA TRP A 83 -5.74 -0.37 -7.26
C TRP A 83 -4.26 0.01 -7.15
N VAL A 84 -3.57 -0.35 -6.06
CA VAL A 84 -2.12 -0.09 -5.92
C VAL A 84 -1.30 -0.82 -6.97
N ASN A 85 -1.76 -2.01 -7.40
CA ASN A 85 -1.12 -2.72 -8.50
C ASN A 85 -1.24 -1.98 -9.84
N GLY A 86 -2.38 -1.32 -10.09
CA GLY A 86 -2.57 -0.47 -11.27
C GLY A 86 -1.64 0.75 -11.26
N ILE A 87 -1.45 1.38 -10.09
CA ILE A 87 -0.49 2.48 -9.91
C ILE A 87 0.93 1.99 -10.24
N CYS A 88 1.32 0.83 -9.72
CA CYS A 88 2.64 0.25 -10.00
C CYS A 88 2.84 -0.04 -11.49
N CYS A 89 1.87 -0.67 -12.14
CA CYS A 89 1.89 -0.88 -13.59
C CYS A 89 2.06 0.42 -14.38
N ASN A 90 1.45 1.51 -13.92
CA ASN A 90 1.58 2.81 -14.57
C ASN A 90 2.98 3.42 -14.39
N ILE A 91 3.53 3.34 -13.18
CA ILE A 91 4.88 3.86 -12.86
C ILE A 91 5.95 3.07 -13.61
N SER A 92 5.86 1.74 -13.64
CA SER A 92 6.85 0.88 -14.31
C SER A 92 6.85 0.98 -15.85
N ARG A 93 5.92 1.73 -16.45
CA ARG A 93 5.83 1.91 -17.91
C ARG A 93 6.30 3.29 -18.38
N MET A 94 6.61 4.21 -17.46
CA MET A 94 7.19 5.52 -17.78
C MET A 94 8.69 5.39 -17.99
#